data_AF-B1XZ99-F1
#
_entry.id   AF-B1XZ99-F1
#
_cell.length_a   1.000
_cell.length_b   1.000
_cell.length_c   1.000
_cell.angle_alpha   90.00
_cell.angle_beta   90.00
_cell.angle_gamma   90.00
#
_symmetry.space_group_name_H-M   'P 1'
#
loop_
_entity.id
_entity.type
_entity.pdbx_description
1 polymer ?
#
loop_
_entity_poly.entity_id
_entity_poly.type
_entity_poly.pdbx_seq_one_letter_code
_entity_poly.pdbx_strand_id
1 'polypeptide(L)'
;MNSNLSSNGTGSLMAPRSKWMRVSLALLTLGLGLGIAEVAQADSDRKLRVPLNPSYVTECAACHVAYPPGLLPAQSWQRLMGGLDKHFGNDATVDAAAAKEIGAWLVQNAGRSDQAAPPQDRITLSRWFQKEHDEIDAATWKRPSIKSAANCSACHGNTEQGRYSEHDVKIPK
;
A
#
# COMPACT_ATOMS: atom_id res chain seq x y z
N MET A 1 53.64 16.31 55.04
CA MET A 1 52.85 16.44 53.80
C MET A 1 51.92 15.24 53.74
N ASN A 2 50.61 15.26 53.50
CA ASN A 2 49.52 16.22 53.35
C ASN A 2 48.26 15.39 53.73
N SER A 3 47.31 15.88 54.54
CA SER A 3 45.99 16.40 54.09
C SER A 3 45.19 15.36 53.26
N ASN A 4 43.90 15.07 53.42
CA ASN A 4 42.81 15.64 54.22
C ASN A 4 41.54 14.81 53.90
N LEU A 5 40.56 14.86 54.83
CA LEU A 5 39.10 14.97 54.62
C LEU A 5 38.29 13.95 53.76
N SER A 6 37.16 13.52 54.34
CA SER A 6 35.77 13.80 53.88
C SER A 6 34.88 12.54 54.01
N SER A 7 34.02 12.41 55.02
CA SER A 7 32.72 13.06 55.31
C SER A 7 31.48 12.27 54.84
N ASN A 8 30.55 12.14 55.79
CA ASN A 8 29.06 12.14 55.70
C ASN A 8 28.34 11.04 54.90
N GLY A 9 27.27 10.41 55.39
CA GLY A 9 26.23 10.87 56.33
C GLY A 9 24.92 11.04 55.54
N THR A 10 23.89 10.23 55.75
CA THR A 10 22.55 10.58 56.29
C THR A 10 21.60 9.48 55.78
N GLY A 11 20.58 8.99 56.50
CA GLY A 11 19.76 9.62 57.51
C GLY A 11 18.31 9.58 57.01
N SER A 12 17.62 8.48 57.30
CA SER A 12 16.20 8.29 57.04
C SER A 12 15.38 9.16 58.00
N LEU A 13 14.51 10.02 57.49
CA LEU A 13 13.47 10.69 58.29
C LEU A 13 12.15 10.76 57.52
N MET A 14 11.17 10.05 58.08
CA MET A 14 9.74 10.18 57.79
C MET A 14 9.23 11.55 58.22
N ALA A 15 8.29 12.13 57.47
CA ALA A 15 7.41 13.18 57.95
C ALA A 15 5.96 12.89 57.49
N PRO A 16 4.97 12.90 58.39
CA PRO A 16 3.55 12.82 58.05
C PRO A 16 2.91 14.21 58.08
N ARG A 17 1.91 14.45 57.22
CA ARG A 17 0.96 15.59 57.25
C ARG A 17 0.03 15.45 56.06
N SER A 18 -1.27 15.71 56.08
CA SER A 18 -2.28 15.98 57.11
C SER A 18 -3.60 16.02 56.35
N LYS A 19 -4.65 15.39 56.89
CA LYS A 19 -6.00 15.38 56.32
C LYS A 19 -6.57 16.79 56.24
N TRP A 20 -6.91 17.25 55.04
CA TRP A 20 -7.87 18.34 54.84
C TRP A 20 -8.89 17.91 53.79
N MET A 21 -10.08 17.64 54.31
CA MET A 21 -11.30 17.26 53.63
C MET A 21 -11.78 18.43 52.77
N ARG A 22 -12.05 18.19 51.48
CA ARG A 22 -12.87 19.08 50.64
C ARG A 22 -13.85 18.25 49.81
N VAL A 23 -15.07 18.20 50.36
CA VAL A 23 -16.38 18.27 49.71
C VAL A 23 -16.50 17.66 48.31
N SER A 24 -17.22 16.54 48.26
CA SER A 24 -17.75 15.91 47.06
C SER A 24 -18.65 16.86 46.26
N LEU A 25 -18.44 16.91 44.95
CA LEU A 25 -19.50 17.25 44.00
C LEU A 25 -19.51 16.17 42.92
N ALA A 26 -20.43 15.22 43.08
CA ALA A 26 -20.72 14.21 42.08
C ALA A 26 -21.49 14.87 40.93
N LEU A 27 -20.80 15.13 39.81
CA LEU A 27 -21.44 15.50 38.55
C LEU A 27 -21.74 14.21 37.77
N LEU A 28 -22.99 13.76 37.88
CA LEU A 28 -23.57 12.75 36.99
C LEU A 28 -23.74 13.37 35.60
N THR A 29 -22.74 13.22 34.73
CA THR A 29 -22.90 13.48 33.30
C THR A 29 -23.54 12.26 32.66
N LEU A 30 -24.83 12.40 32.30
CA LEU A 30 -25.56 11.46 31.47
C LEU A 30 -24.95 11.54 30.05
N GLY A 31 -23.91 10.73 29.80
CA GLY A 31 -23.26 10.65 28.50
C GLY A 31 -24.20 10.03 27.47
N LEU A 32 -24.80 10.87 26.64
CA LEU A 32 -25.52 10.45 25.45
C LEU A 32 -24.48 9.91 24.45
N GLY A 33 -24.32 8.59 24.43
CA GLY A 33 -23.42 7.90 23.51
C GLY A 33 -23.92 8.04 22.07
N LEU A 34 -23.49 9.09 21.37
CA LEU A 34 -23.50 9.11 19.91
C LEU A 34 -22.46 8.09 19.44
N GLY A 35 -22.93 6.91 19.04
CA GLY A 35 -22.14 5.95 18.29
C GLY A 35 -21.71 6.59 16.97
N ILE A 36 -20.44 6.99 16.88
CA ILE A 36 -19.80 7.25 15.60
C ILE A 36 -19.66 5.91 14.89
N ALA A 37 -20.51 5.67 13.89
CA ALA A 37 -20.27 4.61 12.92
C ALA A 37 -19.00 5.00 12.16
N GLU A 38 -17.89 4.33 12.43
CA GLU A 38 -16.71 4.38 11.58
C GLU A 38 -17.13 3.87 10.20
N VAL A 39 -17.29 4.78 9.26
CA VAL A 39 -17.48 4.43 7.86
C VAL A 39 -16.16 3.81 7.41
N ALA A 40 -16.09 2.49 7.37
CA ALA A 40 -15.00 1.75 6.76
C ALA A 40 -15.05 1.98 5.24
N GLN A 41 -14.61 3.16 4.81
CA GLN A 41 -14.38 3.44 3.40
C GLN A 41 -13.27 2.48 2.95
N ALA A 42 -13.58 1.61 1.97
CA ALA A 42 -12.60 0.69 1.44
C ALA A 42 -11.39 1.48 0.87
N ASP A 43 -10.27 1.45 1.59
CA ASP A 43 -9.01 2.14 1.30
C ASP A 43 -8.32 1.68 -0.02
N SER A 44 -8.97 0.79 -0.77
CA SER A 44 -8.46 0.18 -2.00
C SER A 44 -8.13 1.23 -3.07
N ASP A 45 -9.00 2.24 -3.24
CA ASP A 45 -8.85 3.27 -4.27
C ASP A 45 -7.69 4.23 -4.02
N ARG A 46 -7.37 4.53 -2.76
CA ARG A 46 -6.28 5.46 -2.41
C ARG A 46 -4.92 4.90 -2.82
N LYS A 47 -4.74 3.58 -2.82
CA LYS A 47 -3.47 2.92 -3.14
C LYS A 47 -3.18 2.84 -4.63
N LEU A 48 -4.20 3.03 -5.47
CA LEU A 48 -4.06 3.05 -6.93
C LEU A 48 -3.71 4.45 -7.46
N ARG A 49 -3.82 5.48 -6.63
CA ARG A 49 -3.66 6.90 -7.01
C ARG A 49 -2.35 7.51 -6.51
N VAL A 50 -1.26 6.76 -6.63
CA VAL A 50 0.09 7.28 -6.38
C VAL A 50 0.56 8.07 -7.61
N PRO A 51 1.10 9.30 -7.48
CA PRO A 51 1.73 9.99 -8.60
C PRO A 51 2.84 9.12 -9.21
N LEU A 52 2.72 8.79 -10.49
CA LEU A 52 3.65 7.88 -11.15
C LEU A 52 5.00 8.55 -11.38
N ASN A 53 6.09 7.80 -11.17
CA ASN A 53 7.44 8.23 -11.53
C ASN A 53 7.54 8.39 -13.07
N PRO A 54 8.10 9.50 -13.60
CA PRO A 54 8.20 9.71 -15.04
C PRO A 54 8.98 8.61 -15.78
N SER A 55 10.14 8.20 -15.26
CA SER A 55 10.95 7.10 -15.83
C SER A 55 10.16 5.79 -15.85
N TYR A 56 9.37 5.50 -14.80
CA TYR A 56 8.48 4.33 -14.78
C TYR A 56 7.41 4.38 -15.88
N VAL A 57 6.80 5.54 -16.12
CA VAL A 57 5.83 5.70 -17.20
C VAL A 57 6.51 5.53 -18.56
N THR A 58 7.66 6.19 -18.78
CA THR A 58 8.39 6.11 -20.05
C THR A 58 8.77 4.68 -20.40
N GLU A 59 9.36 3.94 -19.46
CA GLU A 59 9.88 2.60 -19.72
C GLU A 59 8.80 1.52 -19.63
N CYS A 60 7.98 1.54 -18.57
CA CYS A 60 7.05 0.45 -18.27
C CYS A 60 5.66 0.63 -18.89
N ALA A 61 5.36 1.79 -19.51
CA ALA A 61 4.15 1.98 -20.31
C ALA A 61 4.33 1.65 -21.81
N ALA A 62 5.53 1.22 -22.24
CA ALA A 62 5.84 1.00 -23.64
C ALA A 62 5.09 -0.19 -24.28
N CYS A 63 4.73 -1.20 -23.48
CA CYS A 63 4.08 -2.43 -23.96
C CYS A 63 2.69 -2.68 -23.36
N HIS A 64 2.45 -2.20 -22.14
CA HIS A 64 1.19 -2.32 -21.41
C HIS A 64 0.99 -1.06 -20.57
N VAL A 65 -0.14 -0.91 -19.88
CA VAL A 65 -0.32 0.23 -18.96
C VAL A 65 0.75 0.23 -17.87
N ALA A 66 1.18 1.40 -17.41
CA ALA A 66 1.98 1.51 -16.20
C ALA A 66 1.12 1.08 -14.99
N TYR A 67 1.27 -0.17 -14.55
CA TYR A 67 0.45 -0.73 -13.47
C TYR A 67 0.66 0.05 -12.16
N PRO A 68 -0.39 0.30 -11.36
CA PRO A 68 -0.24 0.91 -10.06
C PRO A 68 0.69 0.09 -9.15
N PRO A 69 1.66 0.72 -8.46
CA PRO A 69 2.67 0.01 -7.68
C PRO A 69 2.06 -0.73 -6.48
N GLY A 70 0.92 -0.26 -5.96
CA GLY A 70 0.18 -0.88 -4.87
C GLY A 70 -0.41 -2.26 -5.18
N LEU A 71 -0.42 -2.69 -6.44
CA LEU A 71 -1.03 -3.96 -6.87
C LEU A 71 -0.18 -5.20 -6.58
N LEU A 72 1.11 -5.02 -6.32
CA LEU A 72 2.02 -6.11 -5.95
C LEU A 72 2.81 -5.75 -4.69
N PRO A 73 3.14 -6.74 -3.84
CA PRO A 73 4.07 -6.52 -2.73
C PRO A 73 5.49 -6.28 -3.27
N ALA A 74 6.31 -5.58 -2.49
CA ALA A 74 7.67 -5.18 -2.87
C ALA A 74 8.54 -6.33 -3.40
N GLN A 75 8.43 -7.52 -2.81
CA GLN A 75 9.17 -8.71 -3.24
C GLN A 75 8.88 -9.13 -4.68
N SER A 76 7.65 -8.91 -5.18
CA SER A 76 7.29 -9.24 -6.56
C SER A 76 7.93 -8.24 -7.52
N TRP A 77 7.86 -6.94 -7.18
CA TRP A 77 8.53 -5.89 -7.95
C TRP A 77 10.04 -6.10 -8.04
N GLN A 78 10.68 -6.48 -6.93
CA GLN A 78 12.11 -6.80 -6.91
C GLN A 78 12.47 -7.94 -7.87
N ARG A 79 11.68 -9.03 -7.89
CA ARG A 79 11.89 -10.15 -8.81
C ARG A 79 11.67 -9.74 -10.27
N LEU A 80 10.62 -8.97 -10.55
CA LEU A 80 10.32 -8.48 -11.90
C LEU A 80 11.44 -7.57 -12.43
N MET A 81 11.88 -6.60 -11.64
CA MET A 81 12.97 -5.69 -12.03
C MET A 81 14.32 -6.40 -12.14
N GLY A 82 14.53 -7.47 -11.38
CA GLY A 82 15.73 -8.31 -11.48
C GLY A 82 15.74 -9.28 -12.66
N GLY A 83 14.63 -9.40 -13.40
CA GLY A 83 14.45 -10.38 -14.49
C GLY A 83 13.84 -9.79 -15.76
N LEU A 84 14.13 -8.53 -16.05
CA LEU A 84 13.58 -7.81 -17.20
C LEU A 84 13.95 -8.44 -18.55
N ASP A 85 15.08 -9.15 -18.64
CA ASP A 85 15.52 -9.90 -19.83
C ASP A 85 14.58 -11.07 -20.19
N LYS A 86 13.74 -11.49 -19.24
CA LYS A 86 12.80 -12.62 -19.36
C LYS A 86 11.38 -12.20 -19.03
N HIS A 87 11.03 -10.95 -19.29
CA HIS A 87 9.76 -10.34 -18.96
C HIS A 87 8.59 -10.92 -19.79
N PHE A 88 8.06 -12.05 -19.31
CA PHE A 88 6.87 -12.73 -19.86
C PHE A 88 6.97 -13.11 -21.34
N GLY A 89 8.17 -13.48 -21.80
CA GLY A 89 8.45 -13.86 -23.18
C GLY A 89 9.07 -12.74 -24.02
N ASN A 90 9.25 -11.56 -23.44
CA ASN A 90 9.91 -10.42 -24.07
C ASN A 90 11.16 -10.01 -23.26
N ASP A 91 12.07 -9.31 -23.93
CA ASP A 91 13.13 -8.56 -23.27
C ASP A 91 12.62 -7.14 -23.01
N ALA A 92 12.51 -6.77 -21.74
CA ALA A 92 12.10 -5.44 -21.27
C ALA A 92 13.25 -4.74 -20.52
N THR A 93 14.50 -5.11 -20.81
CA THR A 93 15.67 -4.48 -20.19
C THR A 93 15.69 -2.98 -20.50
N VAL A 94 16.11 -2.23 -19.49
CA VAL A 94 16.30 -0.78 -19.55
C VAL A 94 17.70 -0.47 -19.08
N ASP A 95 18.16 0.77 -19.25
CA ASP A 95 19.48 1.15 -18.76
C ASP A 95 19.58 0.99 -17.23
N ALA A 96 20.80 0.78 -16.73
CA ALA A 96 21.02 0.46 -15.33
C ALA A 96 20.60 1.60 -14.38
N ALA A 97 20.64 2.86 -14.82
CA ALA A 97 20.22 3.99 -14.00
C ALA A 97 18.69 4.02 -13.88
N ALA A 98 17.97 3.88 -14.99
CA ALA A 98 16.51 3.75 -15.01
C ALA A 98 16.04 2.54 -14.20
N ALA A 99 16.67 1.36 -14.38
CA ALA A 99 16.31 0.16 -13.62
C ALA A 99 16.42 0.37 -12.10
N LYS A 100 17.49 1.05 -11.65
CA LYS A 100 17.69 1.38 -10.24
C LYS A 100 16.65 2.37 -9.72
N GLU A 101 16.37 3.43 -10.48
CA GLU A 101 15.37 4.44 -10.12
C GLU A 101 13.98 3.82 -10.01
N ILE A 102 13.54 3.14 -11.07
CA ILE A 102 12.24 2.49 -11.17
C ILE A 102 12.07 1.44 -10.08
N GLY A 103 13.07 0.58 -9.88
CA GLY A 103 13.03 -0.46 -8.85
C GLY A 103 12.88 0.09 -7.45
N ALA A 104 13.61 1.16 -7.12
CA ALA A 104 13.49 1.82 -5.82
C ALA A 104 12.10 2.44 -5.62
N TRP A 105 11.59 3.13 -6.64
CA TRP A 105 10.26 3.75 -6.59
C TRP A 105 9.14 2.71 -6.46
N LEU A 106 9.20 1.61 -7.21
CA LEU A 106 8.22 0.51 -7.14
C LEU A 106 8.20 -0.12 -5.74
N VAL A 107 9.37 -0.37 -5.14
CA VAL A 107 9.46 -0.94 -3.78
C VAL A 107 8.90 0.03 -2.74
N GLN A 108 9.19 1.33 -2.85
CA GLN A 108 8.71 2.34 -1.91
C GLN A 108 7.19 2.49 -1.94
N ASN A 109 6.57 2.32 -3.11
CA ASN A 109 5.13 2.51 -3.32
C ASN A 109 4.36 1.18 -3.46
N ALA A 110 5.00 0.07 -3.09
CA ALA A 110 4.43 -1.25 -3.21
C ALA A 110 3.17 -1.45 -2.35
N GLY A 111 2.44 -2.53 -2.65
CA GLY A 111 1.36 -3.02 -1.81
C GLY A 111 1.82 -3.37 -0.39
N ARG A 112 0.86 -3.71 0.49
CA ARG A 112 1.14 -3.98 1.90
C ARG A 112 2.16 -5.12 2.05
N SER A 113 2.98 -5.07 3.10
CA SER A 113 3.99 -6.09 3.38
C SER A 113 3.40 -7.49 3.64
N ASP A 114 2.16 -7.56 4.14
CA ASP A 114 1.41 -8.80 4.38
C ASP A 114 0.63 -9.30 3.15
N GLN A 115 0.66 -8.57 2.04
CA GLN A 115 0.06 -9.01 0.79
C GLN A 115 0.86 -10.19 0.22
N ALA A 116 0.17 -11.30 -0.02
CA ALA A 116 0.78 -12.46 -0.67
C ALA A 116 1.22 -12.12 -2.10
N ALA A 117 2.44 -12.53 -2.47
CA ALA A 117 2.86 -12.46 -3.87
C ALA A 117 1.99 -13.39 -4.72
N PRO A 118 1.45 -12.91 -5.85
CA PRO A 118 0.69 -13.77 -6.74
C PRO A 118 1.60 -14.76 -7.48
N PRO A 119 1.06 -15.86 -8.01
CA PRO A 119 1.81 -16.76 -8.89
C PRO A 119 2.48 -15.99 -10.03
N GLN A 120 3.77 -16.27 -10.26
CA GLN A 120 4.57 -15.65 -11.33
C GLN A 120 4.64 -14.12 -11.28
N ASP A 121 4.36 -13.50 -10.12
CA ASP A 121 4.31 -12.05 -9.95
C ASP A 121 3.29 -11.34 -10.88
N ARG A 122 2.28 -12.07 -11.37
CA ARG A 122 1.23 -11.53 -12.24
C ARG A 122 0.06 -11.00 -11.41
N ILE A 123 -0.24 -9.71 -11.53
CA ILE A 123 -1.37 -9.05 -10.85
C ILE A 123 -2.69 -9.81 -11.09
N THR A 124 -2.92 -10.23 -12.34
CA THR A 124 -4.13 -10.94 -12.78
C THR A 124 -4.30 -12.33 -12.15
N LEU A 125 -3.24 -12.89 -11.57
CA LEU A 125 -3.27 -14.17 -10.85
C LEU A 125 -3.39 -13.99 -9.34
N SER A 126 -3.46 -12.76 -8.84
CA SER A 126 -3.70 -12.52 -7.41
C SER A 126 -5.11 -12.93 -6.98
N ARG A 127 -5.25 -13.35 -5.71
CA ARG A 127 -6.57 -13.67 -5.13
C ARG A 127 -7.51 -12.48 -5.16
N TRP A 128 -6.98 -11.27 -4.91
CA TRP A 128 -7.74 -10.03 -5.00
C TRP A 128 -8.27 -9.82 -6.42
N PHE A 129 -7.40 -9.86 -7.44
CA PHE A 129 -7.82 -9.63 -8.82
C PHE A 129 -8.91 -10.63 -9.26
N GLN A 130 -8.71 -11.91 -8.96
CA GLN A 130 -9.69 -12.96 -9.29
C GLN A 130 -11.03 -12.71 -8.63
N LYS A 131 -11.05 -12.24 -7.38
CA LYS A 131 -12.27 -11.91 -6.65
C LYS A 131 -12.97 -10.68 -7.25
N GLU A 132 -12.24 -9.60 -7.55
CA GLU A 132 -12.85 -8.37 -8.09
C GLU A 132 -13.34 -8.53 -9.54
N HIS A 133 -12.97 -9.62 -10.21
CA HIS A 133 -13.33 -9.87 -11.62
C HIS A 133 -14.04 -11.22 -11.81
N ASP A 134 -14.59 -11.81 -10.75
CA ASP A 134 -15.21 -13.15 -10.80
C ASP A 134 -16.50 -13.19 -11.62
N GLU A 135 -17.18 -12.06 -11.78
CA GLU A 135 -18.39 -11.92 -12.62
C GLU A 135 -18.08 -11.85 -14.13
N ILE A 136 -16.80 -11.80 -14.54
CA ILE A 136 -16.43 -11.70 -15.96
C ILE A 136 -16.15 -13.08 -16.55
N ASP A 137 -17.02 -13.50 -17.47
CA ASP A 137 -16.90 -14.79 -18.18
C ASP A 137 -15.53 -14.99 -18.85
N ALA A 138 -15.02 -16.22 -18.79
CA ALA A 138 -13.77 -16.61 -19.44
C ALA A 138 -13.73 -16.33 -20.95
N ALA A 139 -14.88 -16.35 -21.62
CA ALA A 139 -14.99 -16.00 -23.05
C ALA A 139 -14.78 -14.51 -23.29
N THR A 140 -15.16 -13.64 -22.35
CA THR A 140 -14.96 -12.19 -22.43
C THR A 140 -13.47 -11.85 -22.46
N TRP A 141 -12.65 -12.48 -21.61
CA TRP A 141 -11.20 -12.27 -21.61
C TRP A 141 -10.50 -12.62 -22.92
N LYS A 142 -11.12 -13.48 -23.74
CA LYS A 142 -10.58 -13.94 -25.02
C LYS A 142 -11.05 -13.09 -26.21
N ARG A 143 -11.93 -12.11 -26.01
CA ARG A 143 -12.41 -11.23 -27.08
C ARG A 143 -11.22 -10.51 -27.72
N PRO A 144 -11.18 -10.35 -29.06
CA PRO A 144 -10.07 -9.66 -29.74
C PRO A 144 -9.85 -8.21 -29.24
N SER A 145 -10.92 -7.55 -28.78
CA SER A 145 -10.89 -6.20 -28.20
C SER A 145 -10.21 -6.14 -26.83
N ILE A 146 -10.17 -7.25 -26.09
CA ILE A 146 -9.58 -7.33 -24.73
C ILE A 146 -8.24 -8.06 -24.76
N LYS A 147 -8.16 -9.16 -25.51
CA LYS A 147 -7.03 -10.10 -25.67
C LYS A 147 -6.66 -10.88 -24.41
N SER A 148 -6.54 -10.21 -23.27
CA SER A 148 -6.26 -10.84 -21.98
C SER A 148 -6.61 -9.92 -20.81
N ALA A 149 -6.73 -10.51 -19.62
CA ALA A 149 -6.91 -9.76 -18.36
C ALA A 149 -5.78 -8.78 -18.03
N ALA A 150 -4.60 -8.90 -18.66
CA ALA A 150 -3.50 -7.95 -18.46
C ALA A 150 -3.74 -6.61 -19.16
N ASN A 151 -4.67 -6.55 -20.11
CA ASN A 151 -5.00 -5.34 -20.84
C ASN A 151 -6.04 -4.50 -20.07
N CYS A 152 -5.63 -3.93 -18.91
CA CYS A 152 -6.54 -3.22 -18.03
C CYS A 152 -7.26 -2.04 -18.72
N SER A 153 -6.57 -1.34 -19.63
CA SER A 153 -7.13 -0.21 -20.37
C SER A 153 -8.20 -0.58 -21.39
N ALA A 154 -8.35 -1.88 -21.72
CA ALA A 154 -9.46 -2.33 -22.56
C ALA A 154 -10.82 -2.10 -21.90
N CYS A 155 -10.89 -2.21 -20.57
CA CYS A 155 -12.13 -2.08 -19.79
C CYS A 155 -12.16 -0.83 -18.91
N HIS A 156 -11.00 -0.39 -18.39
CA HIS A 156 -10.87 0.80 -17.55
C HIS A 156 -10.28 1.96 -18.36
N GLY A 157 -11.06 3.01 -18.63
CA GLY A 157 -10.64 4.05 -19.59
C GLY A 157 -9.56 5.04 -19.12
N ASN A 158 -9.31 5.16 -17.82
CA ASN A 158 -8.42 6.20 -17.25
C ASN A 158 -7.36 5.58 -16.31
N THR A 159 -6.77 4.45 -16.71
CA THR A 159 -5.79 3.71 -15.90
C THR A 159 -4.55 4.54 -15.54
N GLU A 160 -4.12 5.44 -16.41
CA GLU A 160 -2.98 6.34 -16.19
C GLU A 160 -3.20 7.31 -15.03
N GLN A 161 -4.47 7.62 -14.72
CA GLN A 161 -4.87 8.47 -13.59
C GLN A 161 -5.20 7.65 -12.33
N GLY A 162 -4.92 6.34 -12.34
CA GLY A 162 -5.25 5.45 -11.23
C GLY A 162 -6.75 5.17 -11.09
N ARG A 163 -7.56 5.37 -12.14
CA ARG A 163 -9.01 5.17 -12.10
C ARG A 163 -9.39 3.76 -12.54
N TYR A 164 -9.80 2.94 -11.56
CA TYR A 164 -10.21 1.55 -11.74
C TYR A 164 -11.60 1.26 -11.16
N SER A 165 -12.39 2.29 -10.83
CA SER A 165 -13.74 2.12 -10.27
C SER A 165 -14.64 1.34 -11.21
N GLU A 166 -15.42 0.41 -10.66
CA GLU A 166 -16.42 -0.38 -11.38
C GLU A 166 -17.46 0.49 -12.11
N HIS A 167 -17.80 1.67 -11.57
CA HIS A 167 -18.80 2.56 -12.15
C HIS A 167 -18.36 3.15 -13.50
N ASP A 168 -17.06 3.17 -13.78
CA ASP A 168 -16.48 3.70 -15.02
C ASP A 168 -16.15 2.59 -16.03
N VAL A 169 -16.37 1.32 -15.68
CA VAL A 169 -15.99 0.16 -16.51
C VAL A 169 -16.85 0.09 -17.77
N LYS A 170 -16.20 -0.15 -18.91
CA LYS A 170 -16.86 -0.44 -20.19
C LYS A 170 -16.23 -1.68 -20.81
N ILE A 171 -16.94 -2.79 -20.83
CA ILE A 171 -16.46 -4.03 -21.44
C ILE A 171 -16.73 -3.98 -22.95
N PRO A 172 -15.69 -3.88 -23.81
CA PRO A 172 -15.90 -3.86 -25.26
C PRO A 172 -16.41 -5.21 -25.77
N LYS A 173 -17.17 -5.16 -26.85
CA LYS A 173 -17.67 -6.35 -27.56
C LYS A 173 -16.56 -7.00 -28.39
#